data_AF-A0A2V9ZWC1-F1
#
_entry.id   AF-A0A2V9ZWC1-F1
#
_cell.length_a   1.000
_cell.length_b   1.000
_cell.length_c   1.000
_cell.angle_alpha   90.00
_cell.angle_beta   90.00
_cell.angle_gamma   90.00
#
_symmetry.space_group_name_H-M   'P 1'
#
loop_
_entity.id
_entity.type
_entity.pdbx_description
1 polymer ?
#
loop_
_entity_poly.entity_id
_entity_poly.type
_entity_poly.pdbx_seq_one_letter_code
_entity_poly.pdbx_strand_id
1 'polypeptide(L)'
;MSIAYPDNWQEHTSSQMGVVIAPQAGVAAGAIAYGVIVSAAQDSNATSLDQATQDLIQNLQQSNQDLQVAGNPRPIRVNGLEARSVDLLGSSPVEQNGQPLREHDWLVTLPRPQGGLLYLIFIAPENDFNRLRPTFEKMLNSLQVR
;
A
#
# COMPACT_ATOMS: atom_id res chain seq x y z
N MET A 1 12.48 -11.74 1.02
CA MET A 1 12.00 -10.54 0.31
C MET A 1 12.87 -9.36 0.71
N SER A 2 13.13 -8.41 -0.17
CA SER A 2 13.81 -7.15 0.15
C SER A 2 13.26 -6.01 -0.71
N ILE A 3 13.31 -4.79 -0.21
CA ILE A 3 12.90 -3.56 -0.90
C ILE A 3 13.84 -2.45 -0.45
N ALA A 4 14.33 -1.63 -1.39
CA ALA A 4 15.10 -0.44 -1.08
C ALA A 4 14.15 0.73 -0.75
N TYR A 5 14.55 1.60 0.17
CA TYR A 5 13.79 2.77 0.61
C TYR A 5 14.74 3.93 0.91
N PRO A 6 14.25 5.19 0.98
CA PRO A 6 15.09 6.35 1.27
C PRO A 6 15.84 6.23 2.60
N ASP A 7 17.07 6.72 2.66
CA ASP A 7 17.95 6.59 3.84
C ASP A 7 17.38 7.24 5.12
N ASN A 8 16.49 8.23 4.97
CA ASN A 8 15.82 8.90 6.09
C ASN A 8 14.49 8.24 6.48
N TRP A 9 14.17 7.08 5.92
CA TRP A 9 13.02 6.26 6.28
C TRP A 9 13.50 5.08 7.12
N GLN A 10 12.59 4.53 7.91
CA GLN A 10 12.86 3.46 8.85
C GLN A 10 11.78 2.40 8.78
N GLU A 11 12.18 1.17 9.07
CA GLU A 11 11.30 0.02 9.11
C GLU A 11 10.70 -0.17 10.51
N HIS A 12 9.40 -0.41 10.54
CA HIS A 12 8.63 -0.74 11.72
C HIS A 12 7.83 -2.01 11.47
N THR A 13 8.07 -3.06 12.27
CA THR A 13 7.26 -4.27 12.22
C THR A 13 6.04 -4.12 13.12
N SER A 14 4.85 -4.30 12.55
CA SER A 14 3.57 -4.36 13.26
C SER A 14 2.97 -5.75 13.12
N SER A 15 2.50 -6.33 14.22
CA SER A 15 1.80 -7.62 14.20
C SER A 15 0.46 -7.57 13.45
N GLN A 16 -0.11 -6.37 13.27
CA GLN A 16 -1.40 -6.17 12.62
C GLN A 16 -1.25 -5.77 11.14
N MET A 17 -0.28 -4.89 10.83
CA MET A 17 -0.12 -4.30 9.50
C MET A 17 0.98 -4.95 8.65
N GLY A 18 1.85 -5.78 9.23
CA GLY A 18 3.04 -6.29 8.56
C GLY A 18 4.23 -5.33 8.73
N VAL A 19 4.98 -5.08 7.66
CA VAL A 19 6.14 -4.19 7.68
C VAL A 19 5.73 -2.80 7.21
N VAL A 20 5.96 -1.77 8.02
CA VAL A 20 5.73 -0.37 7.66
C VAL A 20 7.08 0.30 7.44
N ILE A 21 7.27 0.93 6.28
CA ILE A 21 8.48 1.68 5.94
C ILE A 21 8.09 3.14 5.77
N ALA A 22 8.56 4.01 6.65
CA ALA A 22 8.08 5.39 6.73
C ALA A 22 9.19 6.35 7.20
N PRO A 23 9.12 7.64 6.84
CA PRO A 23 9.94 8.65 7.50
C PRO A 23 9.55 8.75 8.99
N GLN A 24 10.48 9.18 9.85
CA GLN A 24 10.23 9.28 11.30
C GLN A 24 8.98 10.11 11.64
N ALA A 25 8.70 11.18 10.88
CA ALA A 25 7.51 12.02 11.06
C ALA A 25 6.25 11.52 10.30
N GLY A 26 6.37 10.39 9.58
CA GLY A 26 5.30 9.81 8.76
C GLY A 26 4.35 8.89 9.51
N VAL A 27 4.65 8.58 10.78
CA VAL A 27 3.81 7.74 11.63
C VAL A 27 3.50 8.50 12.92
N ALA A 28 2.22 8.67 13.24
CA ALA A 28 1.78 9.36 14.45
C ALA A 28 0.63 8.59 15.11
N ALA A 29 0.74 8.33 16.42
CA ALA A 29 -0.30 7.68 17.22
C ALA A 29 -0.85 6.35 16.63
N GLY A 30 -0.04 5.60 15.87
CA GLY A 30 -0.42 4.35 15.23
C GLY A 30 -1.06 4.50 13.85
N ALA A 31 -1.30 5.72 13.37
CA ALA A 31 -1.71 6.03 12.01
C ALA A 31 -0.50 6.37 11.12
N ILE A 32 -0.61 6.06 9.83
CA ILE A 32 0.45 6.29 8.84
C ILE A 32 0.01 7.49 7.99
N ALA A 33 0.70 8.62 8.13
CA ALA A 33 0.53 9.78 7.27
C ALA A 33 1.31 9.63 5.97
N TYR A 34 2.51 9.05 6.05
CA TYR A 34 3.41 8.86 4.92
C TYR A 34 4.13 7.53 5.07
N GLY A 35 4.15 6.71 4.02
CA GLY A 35 4.98 5.52 4.03
C GLY A 35 4.49 4.43 3.09
N VAL A 36 4.97 3.22 3.33
CA VAL A 36 4.58 2.01 2.63
C VAL A 36 4.27 0.92 3.64
N ILE A 37 3.08 0.33 3.53
CA ILE A 37 2.78 -0.94 4.19
C ILE A 37 3.16 -2.06 3.23
N VAL A 38 3.94 -3.02 3.70
CA VAL A 38 4.28 -4.26 2.99
C VAL A 38 3.77 -5.42 3.81
N SER A 39 2.80 -6.15 3.27
CA SER A 39 2.13 -7.22 4.00
C SER A 39 1.63 -8.30 3.05
N ALA A 40 1.12 -9.39 3.63
CA ALA A 40 0.69 -10.53 2.86
C ALA A 40 -0.66 -11.01 3.37
N ALA A 41 -1.57 -11.29 2.44
CA ALA A 41 -2.89 -11.84 2.75
C ALA A 41 -2.96 -13.27 2.21
N GLN A 42 -3.56 -14.17 2.99
CA GLN A 42 -3.94 -15.48 2.49
C GLN A 42 -5.35 -15.38 1.89
N ASP A 43 -5.52 -15.97 0.71
CA ASP A 43 -6.82 -16.16 0.11
C ASP A 43 -6.82 -17.52 -0.58
N SER A 44 -7.38 -18.51 0.10
CA SER A 44 -7.47 -19.88 -0.43
C SER A 44 -8.63 -20.06 -1.41
N ASN A 45 -9.55 -19.09 -1.48
CA ASN A 45 -10.75 -19.17 -2.30
C ASN A 45 -10.56 -18.47 -3.64
N ALA A 46 -9.68 -17.45 -3.70
CA ALA A 46 -9.34 -16.78 -4.93
C ALA A 46 -8.68 -17.72 -5.94
N THR A 47 -9.25 -17.75 -7.15
CA THR A 47 -8.77 -18.54 -8.29
C THR A 47 -7.86 -17.74 -9.24
N SER A 48 -7.72 -16.44 -9.01
CA SER A 48 -6.91 -15.52 -9.80
C SER A 48 -6.39 -14.37 -8.95
N LEU A 49 -5.35 -13.68 -9.43
CA LEU A 49 -4.85 -12.46 -8.78
C LEU A 49 -5.90 -11.33 -8.78
N ASP A 50 -6.72 -11.26 -9.82
CA ASP A 50 -7.83 -10.30 -9.90
C ASP A 50 -8.84 -10.50 -8.77
N GLN A 51 -9.28 -11.75 -8.57
CA GLN A 51 -10.20 -12.09 -7.48
C GLN A 51 -9.57 -11.79 -6.12
N ALA A 52 -8.33 -12.23 -5.89
CA ALA A 52 -7.64 -12.01 -4.63
C ALA A 52 -7.43 -10.50 -4.33
N THR A 53 -7.20 -9.69 -5.36
CA THR A 53 -7.09 -8.22 -5.24
C THR A 53 -8.44 -7.61 -4.86
N GLN A 54 -9.53 -8.04 -5.49
CA GLN A 54 -10.88 -7.56 -5.16
C GLN A 54 -11.28 -7.94 -3.74
N ASP A 55 -10.97 -9.17 -3.30
CA ASP A 55 -11.27 -9.64 -1.95
C ASP A 55 -10.43 -8.89 -0.90
N LEU A 56 -9.15 -8.60 -1.19
CA LEU A 56 -8.33 -7.71 -0.37
C LEU A 56 -8.94 -6.31 -0.24
N ILE A 57 -9.35 -5.69 -1.35
CA ILE A 57 -9.96 -4.35 -1.33
C ILE A 57 -11.22 -4.35 -0.46
N GLN A 58 -12.08 -5.36 -0.59
CA GLN A 58 -13.27 -5.49 0.26
C GLN A 58 -12.91 -5.59 1.74
N ASN A 59 -11.90 -6.38 2.10
CA ASN A 59 -11.43 -6.50 3.48
C ASN A 59 -10.86 -5.18 4.02
N LEU A 60 -10.12 -4.43 3.18
CA LEU A 60 -9.62 -3.10 3.53
C LEU A 60 -10.77 -2.11 3.79
N GLN A 61 -11.79 -2.09 2.93
CA GLN A 61 -12.98 -1.23 3.10
C GLN A 61 -13.83 -1.62 4.33
N GLN A 62 -13.89 -2.90 4.68
CA GLN A 62 -14.55 -3.34 5.91
C GLN A 62 -13.82 -2.81 7.15
N SER A 63 -12.49 -2.81 7.12
CA SER A 63 -11.64 -2.34 8.23
C SER A 63 -11.58 -0.82 8.30
N ASN A 64 -11.66 -0.15 7.15
CA ASN A 64 -11.65 1.30 7.03
C ASN A 64 -12.85 1.79 6.20
N GLN A 65 -13.90 2.22 6.90
CA GLN A 65 -15.18 2.60 6.28
C GLN A 65 -15.11 3.88 5.43
N ASP A 66 -14.05 4.69 5.56
CA ASP A 66 -13.86 5.88 4.73
C ASP A 66 -13.13 5.60 3.41
N LEU A 67 -12.59 4.38 3.25
CA LEU A 67 -11.76 4.00 2.12
C LEU A 67 -12.60 3.82 0.84
N GLN A 68 -12.22 4.58 -0.19
CA GLN A 68 -12.87 4.59 -1.49
C GLN A 68 -11.91 4.13 -2.57
N VAL A 69 -12.39 3.26 -3.46
CA VAL A 69 -11.60 2.80 -4.60
C VAL A 69 -11.68 3.85 -5.72
N ALA A 70 -10.54 4.32 -6.21
CA ALA A 70 -10.45 5.29 -7.29
C ALA A 70 -10.25 4.58 -8.64
N GLY A 71 -11.33 4.01 -9.18
CA GLY A 71 -11.35 3.30 -10.45
C GLY A 71 -11.27 1.78 -10.30
N ASN A 72 -10.82 1.08 -11.34
CA ASN A 72 -10.69 -0.37 -11.33
C ASN A 72 -9.22 -0.80 -11.20
N PRO A 73 -8.92 -1.93 -10.53
CA PRO A 73 -7.60 -2.53 -10.58
C PRO A 73 -7.14 -2.76 -12.01
N ARG A 74 -5.89 -2.41 -12.30
CA ARG A 74 -5.28 -2.54 -13.62
C ARG A 74 -4.06 -3.46 -13.56
N PRO A 75 -3.80 -4.23 -14.63
CA PRO A 75 -2.58 -5.02 -14.72
C PRO A 75 -1.35 -4.13 -14.85
N ILE A 76 -0.32 -4.46 -14.09
CA ILE A 76 1.04 -3.89 -14.22
C ILE A 76 2.07 -5.02 -14.17
N ARG A 77 3.34 -4.68 -14.38
CA ARG A 77 4.47 -5.60 -14.15
C ARG A 77 5.42 -5.02 -13.12
N VAL A 78 5.82 -5.86 -12.16
CA VAL A 78 6.83 -5.52 -11.15
C VAL A 78 7.95 -6.53 -11.30
N ASN A 79 9.11 -6.08 -11.79
CA ASN A 79 10.28 -6.94 -12.01
C ASN A 79 9.98 -8.22 -12.83
N GLY A 80 9.13 -8.07 -13.84
CA GLY A 80 8.72 -9.17 -14.73
C GLY A 80 7.55 -10.02 -14.21
N LEU A 81 7.15 -9.86 -12.94
CA LEU A 81 5.98 -10.52 -12.37
C LEU A 81 4.71 -9.77 -12.74
N GLU A 82 3.65 -10.51 -13.07
CA GLU A 82 2.32 -9.95 -13.21
C GLU A 82 1.79 -9.48 -11.86
N ALA A 83 1.25 -8.26 -11.83
CA ALA A 83 0.72 -7.62 -10.65
C ALA A 83 -0.58 -6.87 -10.96
N ARG A 84 -1.29 -6.41 -9.93
CA ARG A 84 -2.38 -5.45 -10.07
C ARG A 84 -2.06 -4.19 -9.32
N SER A 85 -2.57 -3.07 -9.82
CA SER A 85 -2.54 -1.80 -9.09
C SER A 85 -3.87 -1.07 -9.14
N VAL A 86 -4.20 -0.40 -8.04
CA VAL A 86 -5.37 0.48 -7.96
C VAL A 86 -5.05 1.64 -7.02
N ASP A 87 -5.60 2.82 -7.31
CA ASP A 87 -5.55 3.95 -6.42
C ASP A 87 -6.74 3.89 -5.45
N LEU A 88 -6.51 4.21 -4.18
CA LEU A 88 -7.52 4.31 -3.13
C LEU A 88 -7.46 5.70 -2.50
N LEU A 89 -8.56 6.14 -1.91
CA LEU A 89 -8.70 7.45 -1.30
C LEU A 89 -9.33 7.29 0.08
N GLY A 90 -8.88 8.06 1.06
CA GLY A 90 -9.35 7.97 2.45
C GLY A 90 -9.15 9.29 3.21
N SER A 91 -9.23 9.25 4.53
CA SER A 91 -8.89 10.40 5.39
C SER A 91 -7.48 10.26 5.93
N SER A 92 -6.65 11.27 5.72
CA SER A 92 -5.30 11.30 6.28
C SER A 92 -5.34 11.69 7.76
N PRO A 93 -4.44 11.15 8.60
CA PRO A 93 -4.23 11.67 9.95
C PRO A 93 -3.62 13.08 9.98
N VAL A 94 -3.17 13.60 8.83
CA VAL A 94 -2.67 14.98 8.71
C VAL A 94 -3.84 15.94 8.58
N GLU A 95 -3.87 16.96 9.41
CA GLU A 95 -4.88 18.01 9.35
C GLU A 95 -4.34 19.31 8.74
N GLN A 96 -5.20 20.01 8.00
CA GLN A 96 -4.99 21.39 7.58
C GLN A 96 -6.17 22.24 8.03
N ASN A 97 -5.91 23.30 8.78
CA ASN A 97 -6.96 24.18 9.34
C ASN A 97 -8.01 23.42 10.18
N GLY A 98 -7.60 22.38 10.91
CA GLY A 98 -8.47 21.56 11.76
C GLY A 98 -9.42 20.64 10.98
N GLN A 99 -9.12 20.35 9.71
CA GLN A 99 -9.81 19.35 8.90
C GLN A 99 -8.80 18.32 8.40
N PRO A 100 -9.12 17.01 8.43
CA PRO A 100 -8.28 15.99 7.81
C PRO A 100 -8.04 16.29 6.33
N LEU A 101 -6.80 16.16 5.89
CA LEU A 101 -6.47 16.11 4.48
C LEU A 101 -7.01 14.81 3.88
N ARG A 102 -7.27 14.84 2.58
CA ARG A 102 -7.53 13.61 1.85
C ARG A 102 -6.26 12.78 1.73
N GLU A 103 -6.36 11.50 1.98
CA GLU A 103 -5.30 10.52 1.75
C GLU A 103 -5.44 9.94 0.34
N HIS A 104 -4.31 9.69 -0.31
CA HIS A 104 -4.22 8.93 -1.54
C HIS A 104 -3.27 7.76 -1.32
N ASP A 105 -3.81 6.56 -1.54
CA ASP A 105 -3.05 5.33 -1.53
C ASP A 105 -2.87 4.76 -2.93
N TRP A 106 -1.72 4.15 -3.17
CA TRP A 106 -1.52 3.26 -4.30
C TRP A 106 -1.32 1.83 -3.80
N LEU A 107 -2.32 0.99 -4.04
CA LEU A 107 -2.27 -0.43 -3.74
C LEU A 107 -1.65 -1.18 -4.92
N VAL A 108 -0.66 -2.02 -4.63
CA VAL A 108 -0.07 -2.97 -5.58
C VAL A 108 -0.12 -4.38 -4.99
N THR A 109 -0.63 -5.35 -5.76
CA THR A 109 -0.70 -6.77 -5.36
C THR A 109 0.12 -7.64 -6.30
N LEU A 110 0.81 -8.64 -5.73
CA LEU A 110 1.62 -9.63 -6.43
C LEU A 110 1.21 -11.04 -5.96
N PRO A 111 1.26 -12.05 -6.84
CA PRO A 111 0.97 -13.43 -6.45
C PRO A 111 2.07 -13.97 -5.53
N ARG A 112 1.69 -14.83 -4.59
CA ARG A 112 2.64 -15.57 -3.75
C ARG A 112 2.70 -17.05 -4.17
N PRO A 113 3.90 -17.68 -4.18
CA PRO A 113 4.04 -19.09 -4.55
C PRO A 113 3.24 -20.06 -3.67
N GLN A 114 3.04 -19.71 -2.39
CA GLN A 114 2.30 -20.53 -1.41
C GLN A 114 0.79 -20.23 -1.36
N GLY A 115 0.27 -19.51 -2.38
CA GLY A 115 -1.10 -18.99 -2.39
C GLY A 115 -1.24 -17.65 -1.66
N GLY A 116 -2.39 -16.99 -1.90
CA GLY A 116 -2.63 -15.62 -1.48
C GLY A 116 -1.80 -14.60 -2.27
N LEU A 117 -1.58 -13.44 -1.66
CA LEU A 117 -0.90 -12.31 -2.29
C LEU A 117 0.07 -11.61 -1.34
N LEU A 118 1.12 -11.03 -1.91
CA LEU A 118 1.91 -9.96 -1.31
C LEU A 118 1.28 -8.64 -1.76
N TYR A 119 1.15 -7.67 -0.86
CA TYR A 119 0.68 -6.35 -1.23
C TYR A 119 1.52 -5.23 -0.62
N LEU A 120 1.54 -4.12 -1.35
CA LEU A 120 2.15 -2.86 -0.95
C LEU A 120 1.08 -1.78 -1.00
N ILE A 121 0.98 -0.95 0.04
CA ILE A 121 0.12 0.24 0.05
C ILE A 121 1.04 1.44 0.26
N PHE A 122 1.20 2.26 -0.76
CA PHE A 122 1.96 3.52 -0.69
C PHE A 122 1.02 4.65 -0.30
N ILE A 123 1.31 5.34 0.81
CA ILE A 123 0.37 6.23 1.50
C ILE A 123 0.95 7.63 1.57
N ALA A 124 0.16 8.65 1.21
CA ALA A 124 0.45 10.07 1.47
C ALA A 124 -0.83 10.93 1.40
N PRO A 125 -0.83 12.16 1.96
CA PRO A 125 -1.85 13.14 1.65
C PRO A 125 -1.92 13.43 0.15
N GLU A 126 -3.13 13.61 -0.41
CA GLU A 126 -3.40 13.72 -1.85
C GLU A 126 -2.61 14.88 -2.50
N ASN A 127 -2.42 15.99 -1.78
CA ASN A 127 -1.64 17.14 -2.24
C ASN A 127 -0.14 16.86 -2.37
N ASP A 128 0.40 15.88 -1.64
CA ASP A 128 1.81 15.50 -1.65
C ASP A 128 2.08 14.19 -2.43
N PHE A 129 1.04 13.40 -2.72
CA PHE A 129 1.16 12.09 -3.34
C PHE A 129 1.92 12.14 -4.68
N ASN A 130 1.59 13.07 -5.57
CA ASN A 130 2.26 13.21 -6.87
C ASN A 130 3.76 13.52 -6.73
N ARG A 131 4.16 14.22 -5.67
CA ARG A 131 5.58 14.50 -5.39
C ARG A 131 6.31 13.25 -4.87
N LEU A 132 5.62 12.40 -4.12
CA LEU A 132 6.19 11.15 -3.57
C LEU A 132 6.14 9.96 -4.54
N ARG A 133 5.26 10.01 -5.55
CA ARG A 133 5.07 8.94 -6.53
C ARG A 133 6.38 8.42 -7.15
N PRO A 134 7.34 9.27 -7.58
CA PRO A 134 8.62 8.76 -8.10
C PRO A 134 9.45 7.98 -7.08
N THR A 135 9.35 8.33 -5.79
CA THR A 135 10.01 7.59 -4.70
C THR A 135 9.33 6.24 -4.52
N PHE A 136 8.00 6.20 -4.47
CA PHE A 136 7.23 4.97 -4.39
C PHE A 136 7.50 4.01 -5.55
N GLU A 137 7.61 4.53 -6.78
CA GLU A 137 7.94 3.73 -7.95
C GLU A 137 9.36 3.16 -7.88
N LYS A 138 10.35 3.93 -7.40
CA LYS A 138 11.71 3.41 -7.15
C LYS A 138 11.71 2.30 -6.11
N MET A 139 10.95 2.45 -5.03
CA MET A 139 10.79 1.40 -4.03
C MET A 139 10.17 0.15 -4.67
N LEU A 140 9.06 0.28 -5.38
CA LEU A 140 8.40 -0.86 -6.04
C LEU A 140 9.33 -1.58 -7.03
N ASN A 141 10.07 -0.83 -7.84
CA ASN A 141 11.02 -1.39 -8.80
C ASN A 141 12.21 -2.10 -8.13
N SER A 142 12.54 -1.77 -6.89
CA SER A 142 13.58 -2.46 -6.12
C SER A 142 13.10 -3.74 -5.44
N LEU A 143 11.79 -4.03 -5.46
CA LEU A 143 11.21 -5.16 -4.75
C LEU A 143 11.73 -6.49 -5.29
N GLN A 144 12.38 -7.27 -4.43
CA GLN A 144 12.77 -8.65 -4.70
C GLN A 144 11.89 -9.60 -3.91
N VAL A 145 10.96 -10.23 -4.61
CA VAL A 145 10.15 -11.35 -4.10
C VAL A 145 10.96 -12.63 -4.34
N ARG A 146 11.25 -13.40 -3.29
CA ARG A 146 11.96 -14.69 -3.40
C ARG A 146 10.94 -15.82 -3.44
#